data_AF-A0A2V9W8E5-F1
#
_entry.id   AF-A0A2V9W8E5-F1
#
_cell.length_a   1.000
_cell.length_b   1.000
_cell.length_c   1.000
_cell.angle_alpha   90.00
_cell.angle_beta   90.00
_cell.angle_gamma   90.00
#
_symmetry.space_group_name_H-M   'P 1'
#
loop_
_entity.id
_entity.type
_entity.pdbx_description
1 polymer ?
#
loop_
_entity_poly.entity_id
_entity_poly.type
_entity_poly.pdbx_seq_one_letter_code
_entity_poly.pdbx_strand_id
1 'polypeptide(L)'
;GFDYLRDNMKFDMKDCVQRGHNFAIVDEVDSILIDEARTPLIISGASEESTDKYYKVNRIIPKLEKGEELEVAPGEPAQLTGDFVVDEKHRNITVTDEGWVKVEGLLGIGNIADPENWDLKHHVETAIKAHALYRRDVEYVIKDGEVIIVDEFTGRMMPGRRWSDGLHQAIEAKEGVKIERENQTLATITFQNYFRMFKKLAGMTGTAETEAAEFDKIYKLDVVVIPTNKQMLRLEHPDVVFRTEKEKYFAAADEIEQLHAKGQPVLVGTTSIEKSERLSELLKKKGLKEHVVLNAKFHEREAEIVAQAGRKGRITIATNMAGRGTDILLGGNPEFMAKQELVKKGIAQQLRVAQGKIEGPQEDGETSVFYYNGNEYNVPTDKWTEALNRYKEQTDKEHDEVTSVGGLHILGTERHESRRIDNQLRGRAGRQGDPGSSRFYLALEDDLMRIFAKEWVSNLLQRLGMEEGVPIESKMITRRIETAQKAVEGQHFESRKHLLEYDDVMNKQREAVYGLRRRLLEGTDQKDLILEDYVSAILGELLEEYCPAKAHAADWNIKGLKDAVFTRFGVDFLAEGVKADTLSATTPKKN
;
A
#
# COMPACT_ATOMS: atom_id res chain seq x y z
N GLY A 1 -12.15 5.00 -4.17
CA GLY A 1 -10.80 5.16 -4.72
C GLY A 1 -10.81 5.10 -6.23
N PHE A 2 -10.65 3.93 -6.84
CA PHE A 2 -10.55 3.80 -8.30
C PHE A 2 -11.78 4.29 -9.08
N ASP A 3 -12.99 4.10 -8.56
CA ASP A 3 -14.19 4.67 -9.20
C ASP A 3 -14.14 6.19 -9.31
N TYR A 4 -13.65 6.87 -8.26
CA TYR A 4 -13.44 8.31 -8.31
C TYR A 4 -12.43 8.70 -9.41
N LEU A 5 -11.31 7.98 -9.52
CA LEU A 5 -10.34 8.23 -10.60
C LEU A 5 -10.95 7.97 -11.99
N ARG A 6 -11.69 6.86 -12.14
CA ARG A 6 -12.37 6.50 -13.40
C ARG A 6 -13.42 7.50 -13.81
N ASP A 7 -14.25 7.97 -12.89
CA ASP A 7 -15.27 8.98 -13.14
C ASP A 7 -14.66 10.28 -13.68
N ASN A 8 -13.51 10.70 -13.15
CA ASN A 8 -12.77 11.86 -13.65
C ASN A 8 -12.08 11.64 -15.00
N MET A 9 -12.13 10.43 -15.56
CA MET A 9 -11.65 10.10 -16.90
C MET A 9 -12.80 9.81 -17.90
N LYS A 10 -14.07 9.77 -17.46
CA LYS A 10 -15.23 9.51 -18.34
C LYS A 10 -15.57 10.71 -19.23
N PHE A 11 -16.02 10.44 -20.45
CA PHE A 11 -16.40 11.47 -21.43
C PHE A 11 -17.87 11.90 -21.35
N ASP A 12 -18.72 11.09 -20.72
CA ASP A 12 -20.14 11.38 -20.54
C ASP A 12 -20.54 11.25 -19.05
N MET A 13 -21.41 12.14 -18.56
CA MET A 13 -21.92 12.09 -17.18
C MET A 13 -22.67 10.79 -16.83
N LYS A 14 -23.31 10.16 -17.83
CA LYS A 14 -24.06 8.92 -17.65
C LYS A 14 -23.17 7.71 -17.32
N ASP A 15 -21.87 7.80 -17.61
CA ASP A 15 -20.91 6.72 -17.38
C ASP A 15 -20.24 6.80 -15.99
N CYS A 16 -20.49 7.89 -15.26
CA CYS A 16 -19.99 8.08 -13.91
C CYS A 16 -20.80 7.23 -12.92
N VAL A 17 -20.12 6.59 -11.97
CA VAL A 17 -20.75 5.66 -11.01
C VAL A 17 -20.95 6.28 -9.63
N GLN A 18 -20.16 7.29 -9.27
CA GLN A 18 -20.26 7.96 -7.97
C GLN A 18 -21.22 9.17 -8.02
N ARG A 19 -21.80 9.46 -6.86
CA ARG A 19 -22.77 10.57 -6.67
C ARG A 19 -22.31 11.61 -5.65
N GLY A 20 -20.98 11.77 -5.51
CA GLY A 20 -20.34 12.64 -4.53
C GLY A 20 -19.93 11.94 -3.24
N HIS A 21 -19.31 12.70 -2.34
CA HIS A 21 -18.65 12.21 -1.12
C HIS A 21 -19.34 12.79 0.12
N ASN A 22 -20.40 12.14 0.60
CA ASN A 22 -21.23 12.64 1.71
C ASN A 22 -20.72 12.18 3.08
N PHE A 23 -20.73 10.88 3.33
CA PHE A 23 -20.30 10.30 4.61
C PHE A 23 -19.57 8.98 4.35
N ALA A 24 -18.38 8.83 4.93
CA ALA A 24 -17.65 7.58 4.99
C ALA A 24 -17.51 7.12 6.44
N ILE A 25 -17.83 5.86 6.70
CA ILE A 25 -17.45 5.13 7.91
C ILE A 25 -16.41 4.10 7.47
N VAL A 26 -15.18 4.29 7.91
CA VAL A 26 -14.06 3.42 7.56
C VAL A 26 -13.95 2.35 8.64
N ASP A 27 -14.32 1.12 8.28
CA ASP A 27 -13.99 -0.04 9.10
C ASP A 27 -12.47 -0.29 9.01
N GLU A 28 -11.88 -0.75 10.12
CA GLU A 28 -10.43 -0.99 10.21
C GLU A 28 -9.61 0.27 9.84
N VAL A 29 -10.04 1.41 10.38
CA VAL A 29 -9.58 2.76 9.98
C VAL A 29 -8.06 2.94 10.08
N ASP A 30 -7.41 2.30 11.05
CA ASP A 30 -5.97 2.32 11.22
C ASP A 30 -5.24 1.63 10.08
N SER A 31 -5.76 0.52 9.54
CA SER A 31 -5.12 -0.08 8.38
C SER A 31 -5.38 0.66 7.09
N ILE A 32 -6.61 1.13 6.87
CA ILE A 32 -6.92 1.82 5.61
C ILE A 32 -6.25 3.20 5.55
N LEU A 33 -6.31 3.98 6.64
CA LEU A 33 -5.85 5.36 6.64
C LEU A 33 -4.40 5.56 7.09
N ILE A 34 -3.73 4.51 7.62
CA ILE A 34 -2.33 4.55 8.06
C ILE A 34 -1.48 3.51 7.30
N ASP A 35 -1.84 2.22 7.35
CA ASP A 35 -1.02 1.15 6.73
C ASP A 35 -1.06 1.19 5.19
N GLU A 36 -2.26 1.23 4.61
CA GLU A 36 -2.47 1.26 3.15
C GLU A 36 -2.22 2.66 2.57
N ALA A 37 -2.34 3.70 3.38
CA ALA A 37 -2.11 5.08 2.98
C ALA A 37 -0.62 5.42 2.71
N ARG A 38 0.26 4.41 2.67
CA ARG A 38 1.66 4.50 2.23
C ARG A 38 1.79 4.61 0.72
N THR A 39 0.84 4.07 -0.04
CA THR A 39 0.87 4.09 -1.51
C THR A 39 -0.37 4.79 -2.07
N PRO A 40 -0.22 5.65 -3.08
CA PRO A 40 -1.35 6.30 -3.73
C PRO A 40 -2.07 5.31 -4.65
N LEU A 41 -3.33 5.63 -4.97
CA LEU A 41 -4.09 4.96 -6.02
C LEU A 41 -3.67 5.56 -7.36
N ILE A 42 -3.19 4.74 -8.29
CA ILE A 42 -2.70 5.17 -9.59
C ILE A 42 -3.43 4.40 -10.70
N ILE A 43 -3.94 5.11 -11.70
CA ILE A 43 -4.33 4.57 -13.00
C ILE A 43 -3.26 4.98 -14.00
N SER A 44 -2.60 3.98 -14.60
CA SER A 44 -1.63 4.20 -15.66
C SER A 44 -2.18 3.75 -17.01
N GLY A 45 -1.70 4.38 -18.08
CA GLY A 45 -2.00 4.01 -19.47
C GLY A 45 -0.73 3.92 -20.30
N ALA A 46 -0.82 3.28 -21.47
CA ALA A 46 0.31 3.16 -22.36
C ALA A 46 0.80 4.56 -22.80
N SER A 47 2.08 4.85 -22.58
CA SER A 47 2.73 6.05 -23.09
C SER A 47 2.95 5.93 -24.61
N GLU A 48 2.90 7.07 -25.31
CA GLU A 48 3.30 7.18 -26.72
C GLU A 48 4.81 7.33 -26.90
N GLU A 49 5.58 7.42 -25.82
CA GLU A 49 7.03 7.64 -25.88
C GLU A 49 7.79 6.44 -26.48
N SER A 50 8.83 6.76 -27.26
CA SER A 50 9.69 5.76 -27.87
C SER A 50 10.58 5.09 -26.81
N THR A 51 10.71 3.77 -26.89
CA THR A 51 11.61 2.97 -26.05
C THR A 51 13.09 3.13 -26.45
N ASP A 52 13.39 3.84 -27.55
CA ASP A 52 14.76 4.03 -28.06
C ASP A 52 15.70 4.71 -27.06
N LYS A 53 15.17 5.60 -26.20
CA LYS A 53 15.93 6.32 -25.18
C LYS A 53 16.61 5.37 -24.20
N TYR A 54 15.93 4.31 -23.78
CA TYR A 54 16.47 3.28 -22.89
C TYR A 54 17.65 2.53 -23.51
N TYR A 55 17.55 2.18 -24.80
CA TYR A 55 18.66 1.54 -25.51
C TYR A 55 19.87 2.46 -25.65
N LYS A 56 19.65 3.76 -25.89
CA LYS A 56 20.74 4.76 -25.98
C LYS A 56 21.45 4.93 -24.65
N VAL A 57 20.69 5.13 -23.57
CA VAL A 57 21.25 5.32 -22.22
C VAL A 57 21.94 4.06 -21.73
N ASN A 58 21.33 2.88 -21.90
CA ASN A 58 21.92 1.62 -21.43
C ASN A 58 23.29 1.31 -22.06
N ARG A 59 23.58 1.81 -23.29
CA ARG A 59 24.88 1.63 -23.95
C ARG A 59 26.03 2.38 -23.27
N ILE A 60 25.74 3.45 -22.52
CA ILE A 60 26.76 4.27 -21.88
C ILE A 60 27.06 3.83 -20.44
N ILE A 61 26.08 3.21 -19.75
CA ILE A 61 26.19 2.85 -18.33
C ILE A 61 27.40 1.95 -18.03
N PRO A 62 27.72 0.90 -18.81
CA PRO A 62 28.90 0.06 -18.55
C PRO A 62 30.25 0.80 -18.66
N LYS A 63 30.27 2.03 -19.18
CA LYS A 63 31.48 2.87 -19.29
C LYS A 63 31.68 3.77 -18.08
N LEU A 64 30.71 3.82 -17.16
CA LEU A 64 30.78 4.60 -15.93
C LEU A 64 31.42 3.76 -14.82
N GLU A 65 32.26 4.39 -14.01
CA GLU A 65 33.00 3.77 -12.92
C GLU A 65 32.32 4.10 -11.58
N LYS A 66 31.96 3.04 -10.84
CA LYS A 66 31.45 3.18 -9.47
C LYS A 66 32.60 3.62 -8.56
N GLY A 67 32.40 4.67 -7.78
CA GLY A 67 33.32 5.07 -6.72
C GLY A 67 32.69 4.98 -5.32
N GLU A 68 33.33 5.64 -4.37
CA GLU A 68 33.06 5.57 -2.94
C GLU A 68 32.97 6.98 -2.32
N GLU A 69 32.19 7.09 -1.25
CA GLU A 69 32.13 8.28 -0.40
C GLU A 69 33.24 8.19 0.65
N LEU A 70 34.14 9.18 0.67
CA LEU A 70 35.25 9.24 1.63
C LEU A 70 34.79 9.87 2.94
N GLU A 71 35.16 9.26 4.07
CA GLU A 71 34.95 9.86 5.40
C GLU A 71 35.80 11.12 5.54
N VAL A 72 35.14 12.27 5.62
CA VAL A 72 35.76 13.58 5.87
C VAL A 72 35.52 14.04 7.32
N ALA A 73 36.35 14.97 7.79
CA ALA A 73 36.21 15.52 9.13
C ALA A 73 34.83 16.22 9.30
N PRO A 74 34.24 16.24 10.51
CA PRO A 74 32.95 16.85 10.75
C PRO A 74 32.93 18.32 10.31
N GLY A 75 32.09 18.65 9.31
CA GLY A 75 31.93 20.02 8.79
C GLY A 75 32.51 20.25 7.39
N GLU A 76 33.20 19.27 6.80
CA GLU A 76 33.63 19.31 5.40
C GLU A 76 32.60 18.61 4.48
N PRO A 77 32.40 19.09 3.22
CA PRO A 77 31.53 18.42 2.27
C PRO A 77 32.09 17.04 1.90
N ALA A 78 31.21 16.04 1.83
CA ALA A 78 31.58 14.68 1.45
C ALA A 78 32.32 14.67 0.11
N GLN A 79 33.49 14.01 0.07
CA GLN A 79 34.24 13.81 -1.16
C GLN A 79 33.80 12.49 -1.80
N LEU A 80 33.23 12.59 -3.00
CA LEU A 80 32.82 11.45 -3.80
C LEU A 80 33.90 11.16 -4.85
N THR A 81 34.21 9.88 -5.04
CA THR A 81 35.13 9.41 -6.08
C THR A 81 34.36 8.71 -7.21
N GLY A 82 35.00 8.55 -8.38
CA GLY A 82 34.40 7.87 -9.53
C GLY A 82 33.30 8.69 -10.23
N ASP A 83 32.57 8.04 -11.14
CA ASP A 83 31.48 8.68 -11.90
C ASP A 83 30.16 8.68 -11.11
N PHE A 84 29.95 7.70 -10.22
CA PHE A 84 28.79 7.64 -9.35
C PHE A 84 29.04 6.83 -8.07
N VAL A 85 28.27 7.13 -7.02
CA VAL A 85 28.31 6.45 -5.72
C VAL A 85 26.94 5.85 -5.39
N VAL A 86 26.92 4.78 -4.60
CA VAL A 86 25.72 4.01 -4.27
C VAL A 86 25.50 4.02 -2.75
N ASP A 87 24.34 4.49 -2.32
CA ASP A 87 23.86 4.35 -0.94
C ASP A 87 22.95 3.12 -0.85
N GLU A 88 23.50 2.00 -0.37
CA GLU A 88 22.73 0.76 -0.20
C GLU A 88 21.68 0.85 0.90
N LYS A 89 21.88 1.70 1.92
CA LYS A 89 20.96 1.85 3.06
C LYS A 89 19.65 2.50 2.62
N HIS A 90 19.74 3.54 1.79
CA HIS A 90 18.57 4.23 1.25
C HIS A 90 18.21 3.78 -0.18
N ARG A 91 18.92 2.78 -0.72
CA ARG A 91 18.78 2.27 -2.11
C ARG A 91 18.76 3.39 -3.13
N ASN A 92 19.72 4.31 -3.00
CA ASN A 92 19.84 5.47 -3.88
C ASN A 92 21.22 5.53 -4.53
N ILE A 93 21.33 6.33 -5.59
CA ILE A 93 22.59 6.61 -6.27
C ILE A 93 22.80 8.12 -6.33
N THR A 94 24.06 8.54 -6.37
CA THR A 94 24.46 9.93 -6.60
C THR A 94 25.49 9.93 -7.72
N VAL A 95 25.21 10.65 -8.80
CA VAL A 95 26.17 10.84 -9.91
C VAL A 95 27.06 12.03 -9.57
N THR A 96 28.38 11.88 -9.72
CA THR A 96 29.34 12.95 -9.43
C THR A 96 29.38 13.98 -10.56
N ASP A 97 29.93 15.16 -10.29
CA ASP A 97 30.10 16.19 -11.34
C ASP A 97 30.96 15.67 -12.50
N GLU A 98 32.03 14.91 -12.20
CA GLU A 98 32.86 14.25 -13.21
C GLU A 98 32.07 13.20 -14.02
N GLY A 99 31.22 12.44 -13.35
CA GLY A 99 30.32 11.48 -13.98
C GLY A 99 29.35 12.15 -14.95
N TRP A 100 28.78 13.31 -14.59
CA TRP A 100 27.91 14.07 -15.49
C TRP A 100 28.63 14.55 -16.74
N VAL A 101 29.84 15.11 -16.62
CA VAL A 101 30.66 15.54 -17.78
C VAL A 101 30.94 14.36 -18.72
N LYS A 102 31.22 13.18 -18.15
CA LYS A 102 31.44 11.95 -18.94
C LYS A 102 30.17 11.49 -19.64
N VAL A 103 29.02 11.54 -18.97
CA VAL A 103 27.71 11.22 -19.55
C VAL A 103 27.37 12.15 -20.71
N GLU A 104 27.57 13.46 -20.57
CA GLU A 104 27.35 14.46 -21.62
C GLU A 104 28.17 14.15 -22.87
N GLY A 105 29.47 13.85 -22.69
CA GLY A 105 30.36 13.48 -23.78
C GLY A 105 29.99 12.16 -24.47
N LEU A 106 29.49 11.18 -23.72
CA LEU A 106 29.07 9.89 -24.27
C LEU A 106 27.74 9.95 -25.02
N LEU A 107 26.83 10.84 -24.62
CA LEU A 107 25.53 11.05 -25.26
C LEU A 107 25.58 12.11 -26.37
N GLY A 108 26.64 12.91 -26.42
CA GLY A 108 26.82 13.97 -27.42
C GLY A 108 25.83 15.13 -27.21
N ILE A 109 25.47 15.39 -25.96
CA ILE A 109 24.54 16.46 -25.58
C ILE A 109 25.31 17.65 -24.98
N GLY A 110 24.65 18.80 -24.90
CA GLY A 110 25.14 19.96 -24.15
C GLY A 110 25.06 19.74 -22.63
N ASN A 111 24.75 20.78 -21.88
CA ASN A 111 24.65 20.69 -20.43
C ASN A 111 23.42 19.84 -20.02
N ILE A 112 23.63 18.79 -19.22
CA ILE A 112 22.57 17.90 -18.74
C ILE A 112 21.55 18.62 -17.86
N ALA A 113 21.92 19.75 -17.26
CA ALA A 113 21.04 20.57 -16.43
C ALA A 113 20.03 21.42 -17.23
N ASP A 114 20.22 21.56 -18.55
CA ASP A 114 19.32 22.33 -19.41
C ASP A 114 17.92 21.68 -19.43
N PRO A 115 16.82 22.47 -19.43
CA PRO A 115 15.44 21.93 -19.37
C PRO A 115 15.11 20.92 -20.47
N GLU A 116 15.74 21.05 -21.64
CA GLU A 116 15.58 20.13 -22.77
C GLU A 116 16.14 18.73 -22.49
N ASN A 117 17.07 18.59 -21.53
CA ASN A 117 17.76 17.35 -21.18
C ASN A 117 17.24 16.70 -19.89
N TRP A 118 16.27 17.30 -19.20
CA TRP A 118 15.76 16.79 -17.92
C TRP A 118 15.23 15.36 -17.99
N ASP A 119 14.54 15.01 -19.09
CA ASP A 119 14.08 13.64 -19.31
C ASP A 119 15.28 12.67 -19.42
N LEU A 120 16.30 13.03 -20.20
CA LEU A 120 17.49 12.20 -20.38
C LEU A 120 18.28 12.03 -19.08
N LYS A 121 18.36 13.08 -18.27
CA LYS A 121 18.98 13.05 -16.94
C LYS A 121 18.34 11.98 -16.05
N HIS A 122 17.00 12.00 -15.97
CA HIS A 122 16.23 11.02 -15.20
C HIS A 122 16.50 9.57 -15.66
N HIS A 123 16.55 9.35 -16.97
CA HIS A 123 16.81 8.03 -17.54
C HIS A 123 18.22 7.53 -17.22
N VAL A 124 19.22 8.41 -17.20
CA VAL A 124 20.60 8.06 -16.81
C VAL A 124 20.64 7.63 -15.35
N GLU A 125 20.08 8.41 -14.43
CA GLU A 125 20.03 8.07 -12.99
C GLU A 125 19.33 6.74 -12.76
N THR A 126 18.19 6.54 -13.42
CA THR A 126 17.40 5.30 -13.34
C THR A 126 18.15 4.09 -13.91
N ALA A 127 18.89 4.26 -15.01
CA ALA A 127 19.70 3.19 -15.58
C ALA A 127 20.92 2.85 -14.70
N ILE A 128 21.61 3.84 -14.12
CA ILE A 128 22.67 3.59 -13.13
C ILE A 128 22.10 2.81 -11.94
N LYS A 129 20.93 3.22 -11.44
CA LYS A 129 20.22 2.54 -10.36
C LYS A 129 19.91 1.08 -10.71
N ALA A 130 19.37 0.82 -11.91
CA ALA A 130 19.10 -0.54 -12.39
C ALA A 130 20.36 -1.41 -12.49
N HIS A 131 21.48 -0.84 -12.93
CA HIS A 131 22.75 -1.56 -13.02
C HIS A 131 23.37 -1.84 -11.65
N ALA A 132 23.37 -0.86 -10.76
CA ALA A 132 24.09 -0.90 -9.50
C ALA A 132 23.34 -1.56 -8.33
N LEU A 133 22.01 -1.41 -8.27
CA LEU A 133 21.20 -1.80 -7.12
C LEU A 133 20.25 -2.98 -7.37
N TYR A 134 19.98 -3.33 -8.63
CA TYR A 134 19.04 -4.40 -8.99
C TYR A 134 19.77 -5.54 -9.69
N ARG A 135 19.89 -6.67 -9.02
CA ARG A 135 20.60 -7.86 -9.46
C ARG A 135 19.61 -8.94 -9.90
N ARG A 136 19.96 -9.59 -11.00
CA ARG A 136 19.28 -10.79 -11.46
C ARG A 136 19.42 -11.91 -10.40
N ASP A 137 18.35 -12.69 -10.27
CA ASP A 137 18.16 -13.77 -9.30
C ASP A 137 18.10 -13.32 -7.82
N VAL A 138 18.03 -12.00 -7.58
CA VAL A 138 17.77 -11.41 -6.25
C VAL A 138 16.51 -10.56 -6.30
N GLU A 139 16.52 -9.42 -6.99
CA GLU A 139 15.36 -8.52 -7.07
C GLU A 139 14.42 -8.86 -8.25
N TYR A 140 14.93 -9.53 -9.30
CA TYR A 140 14.12 -10.06 -10.40
C TYR A 140 14.71 -11.33 -10.98
N VAL A 141 13.88 -12.06 -11.72
CA VAL A 141 14.30 -13.13 -12.64
C VAL A 141 13.83 -12.82 -14.05
N ILE A 142 14.50 -13.39 -15.05
CA ILE A 142 14.03 -13.36 -16.43
C ILE A 142 13.39 -14.69 -16.75
N LYS A 143 12.13 -14.65 -17.17
CA LYS A 143 11.38 -15.85 -17.56
C LYS A 143 10.54 -15.54 -18.79
N ASP A 144 10.55 -16.44 -19.75
CA ASP A 144 9.80 -16.32 -21.01
C ASP A 144 10.10 -15.02 -21.79
N GLY A 145 11.30 -14.45 -21.59
CA GLY A 145 11.69 -13.18 -22.21
C GLY A 145 11.06 -11.96 -21.55
N GLU A 146 10.62 -12.05 -20.29
CA GLU A 146 10.09 -10.94 -19.49
C GLU A 146 10.83 -10.83 -18.15
N VAL A 147 10.93 -9.60 -17.63
CA VAL A 147 11.47 -9.33 -16.29
C VAL A 147 10.35 -9.52 -15.26
N ILE A 148 10.50 -10.51 -14.39
CA ILE A 148 9.55 -10.78 -13.31
C ILE A 148 10.17 -10.40 -11.98
N ILE A 149 9.51 -9.47 -11.28
CA ILE A 149 9.94 -9.03 -9.95
C ILE A 149 9.87 -10.21 -8.98
N VAL A 150 10.93 -10.37 -8.19
CA VAL A 150 10.96 -11.29 -7.08
C VAL A 150 10.71 -10.49 -5.81
N ASP A 151 9.72 -10.91 -5.03
CA ASP A 151 9.48 -10.37 -3.71
C ASP A 151 10.68 -10.70 -2.81
N GLU A 152 11.40 -9.66 -2.36
CA GLU A 152 12.64 -9.78 -1.58
C GLU A 152 12.44 -10.51 -0.24
N PHE A 153 11.21 -10.59 0.28
CA PHE A 153 10.91 -11.21 1.57
C PHE A 153 10.46 -12.66 1.45
N THR A 154 9.90 -13.06 0.31
CA THR A 154 9.28 -14.38 0.13
C THR A 154 9.89 -15.20 -1.01
N GLY A 155 10.77 -14.60 -1.82
CA GLY A 155 11.34 -15.21 -3.02
C GLY A 155 10.27 -15.50 -4.10
N ARG A 156 9.05 -14.98 -3.94
CA ARG A 156 7.94 -15.23 -4.87
C ARG A 156 8.04 -14.34 -6.09
N MET A 157 7.88 -14.95 -7.25
CA MET A 157 7.66 -14.24 -8.50
C MET A 157 6.32 -13.49 -8.45
N MET A 158 6.35 -12.21 -8.82
CA MET A 158 5.19 -11.33 -8.89
C MET A 158 4.84 -10.98 -10.35
N PRO A 159 4.29 -11.92 -11.14
CA PRO A 159 3.93 -11.67 -12.53
C PRO A 159 2.89 -10.54 -12.63
N GLY A 160 3.04 -9.69 -13.63
CA GLY A 160 2.19 -8.52 -13.86
C GLY A 160 2.51 -7.29 -13.01
N ARG A 161 3.46 -7.37 -12.06
CA ARG A 161 3.98 -6.20 -11.35
C ARG A 161 5.20 -5.63 -12.06
N ARG A 162 5.28 -4.30 -12.12
CA ARG A 162 6.39 -3.56 -12.74
C ARG A 162 6.86 -2.46 -11.81
N TRP A 163 8.16 -2.15 -11.85
CA TRP A 163 8.68 -0.97 -11.18
C TRP A 163 8.25 0.29 -11.93
N SER A 164 7.96 1.36 -11.19
CA SER A 164 7.54 2.63 -11.76
C SER A 164 8.73 3.46 -12.22
N ASP A 165 8.44 4.61 -12.84
CA ASP A 165 9.42 5.67 -13.09
C ASP A 165 10.58 5.26 -14.02
N GLY A 166 10.27 4.44 -15.03
CA GLY A 166 11.23 3.95 -16.02
C GLY A 166 12.20 2.87 -15.53
N LEU A 167 12.18 2.52 -14.24
CA LEU A 167 13.13 1.55 -13.66
C LEU A 167 12.97 0.15 -14.25
N HIS A 168 11.74 -0.29 -14.48
CA HIS A 168 11.50 -1.61 -15.05
C HIS A 168 12.01 -1.70 -16.50
N GLN A 169 11.80 -0.65 -17.29
CA GLN A 169 12.30 -0.51 -18.66
C GLN A 169 13.83 -0.44 -18.68
N ALA A 170 14.45 0.23 -17.71
CA ALA A 170 15.89 0.26 -17.57
C ALA A 170 16.47 -1.14 -17.25
N ILE A 171 15.79 -1.95 -16.44
CA ILE A 171 16.18 -3.36 -16.18
C ILE A 171 15.97 -4.23 -17.42
N GLU A 172 14.86 -4.07 -18.15
CA GLU A 172 14.64 -4.75 -19.44
C GLU A 172 15.76 -4.41 -20.43
N ALA A 173 16.16 -3.14 -20.51
CA ALA A 173 17.26 -2.67 -21.35
C ALA A 173 18.60 -3.29 -20.92
N LYS A 174 18.89 -3.27 -19.62
CA LYS A 174 20.10 -3.86 -19.00
C LYS A 174 20.26 -5.32 -19.39
N GLU A 175 19.17 -6.09 -19.32
CA GLU A 175 19.17 -7.53 -19.57
C GLU A 175 19.01 -7.91 -21.05
N GLY A 176 18.87 -6.92 -21.95
CA GLY A 176 18.67 -7.16 -23.38
C GLY A 176 17.31 -7.77 -23.72
N VAL A 177 16.33 -7.58 -22.85
CA VAL A 177 14.94 -8.02 -23.04
C VAL A 177 14.19 -6.99 -23.92
N LYS A 178 13.08 -7.42 -24.54
CA LYS A 178 12.21 -6.49 -25.27
C LYS A 178 11.64 -5.47 -24.28
N ILE A 179 11.99 -4.20 -24.46
CA ILE A 179 11.50 -3.12 -23.62
C ILE A 179 10.04 -2.86 -23.97
N GLU A 180 9.15 -2.99 -23.01
CA GLU A 180 7.77 -2.57 -23.23
C GLU A 180 7.62 -1.07 -23.01
N ARG A 181 6.60 -0.47 -23.64
CA ARG A 181 6.33 0.96 -23.46
C ARG A 181 6.10 1.28 -21.98
N GLU A 182 6.53 2.47 -21.59
CA GLU A 182 6.22 3.00 -20.27
C GLU A 182 4.72 3.14 -20.07
N ASN A 183 4.31 2.94 -18.83
CA ASN A 183 2.97 3.30 -18.42
C ASN A 183 3.04 4.70 -17.82
N GLN A 184 2.36 5.68 -18.42
CA GLN A 184 2.23 7.02 -17.87
C GLN A 184 1.10 7.05 -16.85
N THR A 185 1.28 7.78 -15.75
CA THR A 185 0.20 8.04 -14.79
C THR A 185 -0.86 8.94 -15.43
N LEU A 186 -2.06 8.40 -15.65
CA LEU A 186 -3.21 9.15 -16.17
C LEU A 186 -3.99 9.85 -15.06
N ALA A 187 -4.13 9.17 -13.92
CA ALA A 187 -4.82 9.71 -12.77
C ALA A 187 -4.22 9.11 -11.49
N THR A 188 -4.06 9.93 -10.46
CA THR A 188 -3.58 9.48 -9.15
C THR A 188 -4.37 10.17 -8.04
N ILE A 189 -4.49 9.55 -6.87
CA ILE A 189 -4.94 10.18 -5.62
C ILE A 189 -4.43 9.41 -4.41
N THR A 190 -4.02 10.12 -3.36
CA THR A 190 -3.69 9.49 -2.07
C THR A 190 -4.95 9.10 -1.29
N PHE A 191 -4.87 8.10 -0.43
CA PHE A 191 -5.97 7.73 0.48
C PHE A 191 -6.39 8.92 1.35
N GLN A 192 -5.38 9.65 1.84
CA GLN A 192 -5.52 10.87 2.62
C GLN A 192 -6.44 11.87 1.92
N ASN A 193 -6.07 12.31 0.71
CA ASN A 193 -6.86 13.31 -0.01
C ASN A 193 -8.21 12.78 -0.47
N TYR A 194 -8.31 11.50 -0.85
CA TYR A 194 -9.60 10.90 -1.18
C TYR A 194 -10.60 10.95 0.00
N PHE A 195 -10.17 10.55 1.20
CA PHE A 195 -11.06 10.55 2.37
C PHE A 195 -11.34 11.95 2.93
N ARG A 196 -10.43 12.92 2.75
CA ARG A 196 -10.65 14.33 3.10
C ARG A 196 -11.77 14.99 2.28
N MET A 197 -12.15 14.43 1.12
CA MET A 197 -13.24 14.96 0.31
C MET A 197 -14.64 14.68 0.88
N PHE A 198 -14.78 13.74 1.82
CA PHE A 198 -16.08 13.42 2.40
C PHE A 198 -16.54 14.52 3.36
N LYS A 199 -17.80 14.96 3.24
CA LYS A 199 -18.38 15.97 4.15
C LYS A 199 -18.35 15.54 5.62
N LYS A 200 -18.46 14.24 5.86
CA LYS A 200 -18.29 13.61 7.17
C LYS A 200 -17.40 12.37 7.01
N LEU A 201 -16.48 12.19 7.95
CA LEU A 201 -15.63 11.01 8.03
C LEU A 201 -15.71 10.46 9.45
N ALA A 202 -15.83 9.15 9.58
CA ALA A 202 -15.73 8.43 10.84
C ALA A 202 -15.03 7.10 10.59
N GLY A 203 -14.57 6.44 11.64
CA GLY A 203 -14.00 5.11 11.52
C GLY A 203 -14.05 4.33 12.81
N MET A 204 -13.78 3.04 12.72
CA MET A 204 -13.73 2.12 13.85
C MET A 204 -12.56 1.16 13.71
N THR A 205 -11.95 0.82 14.84
CA THR A 205 -10.88 -0.17 14.95
C THR A 205 -10.62 -0.47 16.42
N GLY A 206 -10.00 -1.61 16.71
CA GLY A 206 -9.56 -1.96 18.06
C GLY A 206 -8.30 -1.23 18.53
N THR A 207 -7.58 -0.53 17.64
CA THR A 207 -6.21 -0.09 17.91
C THR A 207 -5.85 1.32 17.41
N ALA A 208 -6.80 2.26 17.39
CA ALA A 208 -6.57 3.62 16.90
C ALA A 208 -5.77 4.54 17.85
N GLU A 209 -5.71 4.24 19.15
CA GLU A 209 -5.18 5.17 20.17
C GLU A 209 -3.73 5.59 19.92
N THR A 210 -2.89 4.68 19.40
CA THR A 210 -1.48 4.99 19.12
C THR A 210 -1.31 6.02 18.01
N GLU A 211 -2.25 6.05 17.06
CA GLU A 211 -2.21 6.93 15.88
C GLU A 211 -3.11 8.17 16.02
N ALA A 212 -3.62 8.45 17.23
CA ALA A 212 -4.56 9.54 17.46
C ALA A 212 -4.04 10.91 16.97
N ALA A 213 -2.74 11.16 17.15
CA ALA A 213 -2.11 12.39 16.67
C ALA A 213 -2.09 12.49 15.13
N GLU A 214 -1.90 11.38 14.42
CA GLU A 214 -1.93 11.34 12.96
C GLU A 214 -3.37 11.51 12.45
N PHE A 215 -4.34 10.85 13.08
CA PHE A 215 -5.77 10.99 12.77
C PHE A 215 -6.26 12.43 12.91
N ASP A 216 -5.93 13.12 14.01
CA ASP A 216 -6.27 14.53 14.17
C ASP A 216 -5.56 15.41 13.13
N LYS A 217 -4.24 15.23 12.97
CA LYS A 217 -3.44 16.10 12.11
C LYS A 217 -3.85 16.03 10.64
N ILE A 218 -4.03 14.81 10.11
CA ILE A 218 -4.32 14.57 8.69
C ILE A 218 -5.82 14.63 8.40
N TYR A 219 -6.65 13.97 9.22
CA TYR A 219 -8.07 13.74 8.93
C TYR A 219 -9.04 14.53 9.80
N LYS A 220 -8.54 15.26 10.82
CA LYS A 220 -9.37 15.95 11.83
C LYS A 220 -10.32 14.99 12.55
N LEU A 221 -9.82 13.78 12.84
CA LEU A 221 -10.56 12.74 13.54
C LEU A 221 -10.06 12.59 14.97
N ASP A 222 -10.95 12.82 15.93
CA ASP A 222 -10.72 12.49 17.33
C ASP A 222 -10.84 10.97 17.56
N VAL A 223 -9.94 10.42 18.38
CA VAL A 223 -10.01 9.02 18.80
C VAL A 223 -10.66 8.93 20.18
N VAL A 224 -11.77 8.20 20.25
CA VAL A 224 -12.49 7.93 21.50
C VAL A 224 -12.38 6.44 21.83
N VAL A 225 -11.80 6.12 22.99
CA VAL A 225 -11.71 4.75 23.48
C VAL A 225 -13.05 4.35 24.11
N ILE A 226 -13.78 3.47 23.43
CA ILE A 226 -15.05 2.93 23.93
C ILE A 226 -14.77 1.83 24.97
N PRO A 227 -15.40 1.87 26.17
CA PRO A 227 -15.24 0.81 27.16
C PRO A 227 -15.66 -0.56 26.62
N THR A 228 -14.96 -1.61 27.02
CA THR A 228 -15.32 -2.97 26.64
C THR A 228 -16.63 -3.40 27.31
N ASN A 229 -17.43 -4.22 26.62
CA ASN A 229 -18.70 -4.75 27.15
C ASN A 229 -18.51 -5.60 28.42
N LYS A 230 -17.40 -6.36 28.47
CA LYS A 230 -17.00 -7.18 29.61
C LYS A 230 -15.54 -6.88 29.96
N GLN A 231 -15.16 -7.22 31.19
CA GLN A 231 -13.78 -7.06 31.67
C GLN A 231 -12.83 -7.96 30.87
N MET A 232 -11.72 -7.39 30.39
CA MET A 232 -10.69 -8.16 29.69
C MET A 232 -9.93 -9.06 30.67
N LEU A 233 -9.87 -10.37 30.37
CA LEU A 233 -9.17 -11.38 31.19
C LEU A 233 -7.92 -11.97 30.51
N ARG A 234 -7.51 -11.44 29.35
CA ARG A 234 -6.35 -11.95 28.61
C ARG A 234 -5.06 -11.75 29.40
N LEU A 235 -4.27 -12.81 29.50
CA LEU A 235 -2.95 -12.80 30.12
C LEU A 235 -1.86 -12.54 29.08
N GLU A 236 -1.14 -11.43 29.22
CA GLU A 236 -0.03 -11.08 28.34
C GLU A 236 1.30 -11.49 28.97
N HIS A 237 1.92 -12.55 28.44
CA HIS A 237 3.23 -13.01 28.89
C HIS A 237 4.34 -12.10 28.35
N PRO A 238 5.46 -11.95 29.07
CA PRO A 238 6.66 -11.30 28.55
C PRO A 238 7.18 -11.97 27.28
N ASP A 239 7.95 -11.22 26.50
CA ASP A 239 8.59 -11.76 25.30
C ASP A 239 9.73 -12.71 25.68
N VAL A 240 9.88 -13.76 24.88
CA VAL A 240 10.94 -14.76 25.01
C VAL A 240 11.93 -14.53 23.86
N VAL A 241 13.16 -14.15 24.19
CA VAL A 241 14.18 -13.79 23.18
C VAL A 241 15.27 -14.85 23.12
N PHE A 242 15.52 -15.34 21.90
CA PHE A 242 16.54 -16.34 21.58
C PHE A 242 17.69 -15.71 20.80
N ARG A 243 18.83 -16.41 20.78
CA ARG A 243 19.99 -15.96 20.02
C ARG A 243 19.77 -16.17 18.52
N THR A 244 19.26 -17.34 18.15
CA THR A 244 19.04 -17.72 16.75
C THR A 244 17.56 -17.95 16.43
N GLU A 245 17.17 -17.78 15.17
CA GLU A 245 15.82 -18.13 14.72
C GLU A 245 15.52 -19.61 14.91
N LYS A 246 16.53 -20.47 14.76
CA LYS A 246 16.37 -21.92 14.90
C LYS A 246 15.86 -22.26 16.30
N GLU A 247 16.54 -21.78 17.34
CA GLU A 247 16.13 -21.97 18.74
C GLU A 247 14.72 -21.44 18.99
N LYS A 248 14.42 -20.23 18.49
CA LYS A 248 13.10 -19.59 18.57
C LYS A 248 11.99 -20.51 18.06
N TYR A 249 12.13 -21.03 16.84
CA TYR A 249 11.09 -21.88 16.22
C TYR A 249 10.97 -23.24 16.92
N PHE A 250 12.07 -23.82 17.41
CA PHE A 250 12.00 -25.04 18.23
C PHE A 250 11.21 -24.81 19.51
N ALA A 251 11.53 -23.75 20.25
CA ALA A 251 10.83 -23.42 21.49
C ALA A 251 9.35 -23.06 21.27
N ALA A 252 9.04 -22.33 20.20
CA ALA A 252 7.66 -22.04 19.82
C ALA A 252 6.88 -23.33 19.49
N ALA A 253 7.50 -24.26 18.76
CA ALA A 253 6.87 -25.54 18.44
C ALA A 253 6.69 -26.45 19.66
N ASP A 254 7.63 -26.41 20.62
CA ASP A 254 7.52 -27.11 21.91
C ASP A 254 6.34 -26.58 22.74
N GLU A 255 6.14 -25.26 22.80
CA GLU A 255 4.99 -24.67 23.49
C GLU A 255 3.68 -25.06 22.80
N ILE A 256 3.60 -24.96 21.47
CA ILE A 256 2.41 -25.36 20.70
C ILE A 256 2.04 -26.82 20.99
N GLU A 257 3.03 -27.72 21.05
CA GLU A 257 2.82 -29.13 21.38
C GLU A 257 2.24 -29.31 22.79
N GLN A 258 2.79 -28.60 23.79
CA GLN A 258 2.30 -28.66 25.17
C GLN A 258 0.86 -28.12 25.31
N LEU A 259 0.55 -27.03 24.60
CA LEU A 259 -0.78 -26.42 24.60
C LEU A 259 -1.80 -27.32 23.88
N HIS A 260 -1.43 -27.88 22.74
CA HIS A 260 -2.25 -28.82 21.99
C HIS A 260 -2.54 -30.09 22.81
N ALA A 261 -1.55 -30.64 23.52
CA ALA A 261 -1.74 -31.80 24.39
C ALA A 261 -2.74 -31.55 25.52
N LYS A 262 -2.87 -30.29 25.99
CA LYS A 262 -3.89 -29.87 26.96
C LYS A 262 -5.25 -29.60 26.31
N GLY A 263 -5.34 -29.57 24.98
CA GLY A 263 -6.53 -29.21 24.23
C GLY A 263 -6.72 -27.69 24.07
N GLN A 264 -5.74 -26.86 24.40
CA GLN A 264 -5.85 -25.42 24.25
C GLN A 264 -5.68 -25.02 22.77
N PRO A 265 -6.59 -24.22 22.17
CA PRO A 265 -6.42 -23.73 20.82
C PRO A 265 -5.28 -22.71 20.74
N VAL A 266 -4.54 -22.77 19.63
CA VAL A 266 -3.39 -21.88 19.38
C VAL A 266 -3.53 -21.21 18.01
N LEU A 267 -3.44 -19.88 18.00
CA LEU A 267 -3.25 -19.08 16.80
C LEU A 267 -1.81 -18.55 16.77
N VAL A 268 -1.06 -18.93 15.75
CA VAL A 268 0.32 -18.49 15.53
C VAL A 268 0.34 -17.40 14.48
N GLY A 269 0.87 -16.22 14.81
CA GLY A 269 1.13 -15.14 13.86
C GLY A 269 2.59 -15.15 13.41
N THR A 270 2.80 -15.19 12.09
CA THR A 270 4.12 -15.08 11.46
C THR A 270 4.14 -13.88 10.50
N THR A 271 5.32 -13.38 10.13
CA THR A 271 5.46 -12.19 9.26
C THR A 271 5.57 -12.52 7.77
N SER A 272 5.90 -13.77 7.41
CA SER A 272 6.06 -14.19 6.02
C SER A 272 5.55 -15.60 5.78
N ILE A 273 5.25 -15.90 4.52
CA ILE A 273 4.71 -17.21 4.15
C ILE A 273 5.80 -18.29 4.26
N GLU A 274 7.05 -17.94 3.95
CA GLU A 274 8.18 -18.83 4.17
C GLU A 274 8.28 -19.26 5.64
N LYS A 275 8.15 -18.31 6.56
CA LYS A 275 8.18 -18.55 8.01
C LYS A 275 6.99 -19.40 8.47
N SER A 276 5.80 -19.14 7.93
CA SER A 276 4.62 -20.00 8.12
C SER A 276 4.87 -21.46 7.69
N GLU A 277 5.43 -21.67 6.49
CA GLU A 277 5.71 -23.01 5.97
C GLU A 277 6.82 -23.72 6.78
N ARG A 278 7.88 -22.99 7.16
CA ARG A 278 8.95 -23.50 8.03
C ARG A 278 8.42 -24.02 9.37
N LEU A 279 7.52 -23.27 10.01
CA LEU A 279 6.87 -23.71 11.24
C LEU A 279 5.93 -24.91 10.99
N SER A 280 5.18 -24.89 9.89
CA SER A 280 4.31 -26.01 9.46
C SER A 280 5.10 -27.32 9.29
N GLU A 281 6.27 -27.28 8.66
CA GLU A 281 7.15 -28.45 8.56
C GLU A 281 7.64 -28.95 9.92
N LEU A 282 8.00 -28.04 10.82
CA LEU A 282 8.46 -28.37 12.16
C LEU A 282 7.34 -29.04 12.99
N LEU A 283 6.11 -28.51 12.93
CA LEU A 283 4.94 -29.09 13.58
C LEU A 283 4.59 -30.48 12.99
N LYS A 284 4.70 -30.67 11.67
CA LYS A 284 4.54 -31.99 11.04
C LYS A 284 5.57 -33.00 11.55
N LYS A 285 6.83 -32.60 11.74
CA LYS A 285 7.90 -33.44 12.31
C LYS A 285 7.61 -33.83 13.76
N LYS A 286 6.94 -32.97 14.52
CA LYS A 286 6.43 -33.24 15.88
C LYS A 286 5.12 -34.04 15.94
N GLY A 287 4.58 -34.47 14.80
CA GLY A 287 3.34 -35.25 14.75
C GLY A 287 2.05 -34.43 14.73
N LEU A 288 2.13 -33.10 14.80
CA LEU A 288 0.99 -32.18 14.79
C LEU A 288 0.54 -31.88 13.36
N LYS A 289 0.12 -32.90 12.60
CA LYS A 289 -0.18 -32.78 11.16
C LYS A 289 -1.49 -32.07 10.81
N GLU A 290 -2.39 -31.91 11.79
CA GLU A 290 -3.74 -31.35 11.59
C GLU A 290 -3.81 -29.82 11.69
N HIS A 291 -2.67 -29.14 11.87
CA HIS A 291 -2.63 -27.69 11.85
C HIS A 291 -3.01 -27.13 10.47
N VAL A 292 -3.49 -25.89 10.45
CA VAL A 292 -3.84 -25.19 9.21
C VAL A 292 -2.98 -23.97 9.02
N VAL A 293 -2.59 -23.68 7.77
CA VAL A 293 -1.82 -22.50 7.39
C VAL A 293 -2.70 -21.57 6.54
N LEU A 294 -2.75 -20.30 6.91
CA LEU A 294 -3.48 -19.23 6.24
C LEU A 294 -2.48 -18.25 5.63
N ASN A 295 -2.46 -18.18 4.30
CA ASN A 295 -1.44 -17.48 3.53
C ASN A 295 -1.98 -16.21 2.83
N ALA A 296 -3.15 -15.70 3.24
CA ALA A 296 -3.84 -14.55 2.65
C ALA A 296 -4.12 -14.67 1.14
N LYS A 297 -4.36 -15.89 0.64
CA LYS A 297 -4.63 -16.14 -0.79
C LYS A 297 -6.11 -16.26 -1.11
N PHE A 298 -6.93 -16.78 -0.18
CA PHE A 298 -8.33 -17.09 -0.43
C PHE A 298 -9.20 -16.61 0.74
N HIS A 299 -9.63 -15.35 0.72
CA HIS A 299 -10.30 -14.70 1.85
C HIS A 299 -11.53 -15.46 2.38
N GLU A 300 -12.44 -15.92 1.51
CA GLU A 300 -13.67 -16.61 1.96
C GLU A 300 -13.37 -17.92 2.68
N ARG A 301 -12.48 -18.75 2.11
CA ARG A 301 -12.10 -20.04 2.71
C ARG A 301 -11.26 -19.87 3.98
N GLU A 302 -10.46 -18.81 4.05
CA GLU A 302 -9.70 -18.48 5.25
C GLU A 302 -10.61 -18.03 6.40
N ALA A 303 -11.65 -17.23 6.11
CA ALA A 303 -12.65 -16.84 7.09
C ALA A 303 -13.32 -18.07 7.73
N GLU A 304 -13.69 -19.08 6.94
CA GLU A 304 -14.24 -20.34 7.48
C GLU A 304 -13.30 -21.02 8.47
N ILE A 305 -12.01 -21.09 8.14
CA ILE A 305 -11.01 -21.74 9.00
C ILE A 305 -10.83 -20.94 10.30
N VAL A 306 -10.76 -19.61 10.19
CA VAL A 306 -10.54 -18.69 11.31
C VAL A 306 -11.72 -18.72 12.27
N ALA A 307 -12.95 -18.75 11.75
CA ALA A 307 -14.17 -18.88 12.55
C ALA A 307 -14.19 -20.17 13.41
N GLN A 308 -13.40 -21.19 13.03
CA GLN A 308 -13.27 -22.46 13.74
C GLN A 308 -11.93 -22.59 14.49
N ALA A 309 -11.08 -21.56 14.50
CA ALA A 309 -9.77 -21.61 15.13
C ALA A 309 -9.81 -21.70 16.67
N GLY A 310 -10.92 -21.29 17.29
CA GLY A 310 -11.13 -21.35 18.74
C GLY A 310 -11.61 -22.70 19.26
N ARG A 311 -11.65 -23.72 18.41
CA ARG A 311 -12.04 -25.09 18.76
C ARG A 311 -10.96 -25.84 19.52
N LYS A 312 -11.36 -26.80 20.35
CA LYS A 312 -10.45 -27.54 21.25
C LYS A 312 -9.31 -28.19 20.46
N GLY A 313 -8.08 -27.94 20.91
CA GLY A 313 -6.85 -28.47 20.31
C GLY A 313 -6.53 -27.93 18.92
N ARG A 314 -7.25 -26.93 18.40
CA ARG A 314 -6.99 -26.43 17.05
C ARG A 314 -5.70 -25.61 16.98
N ILE A 315 -4.86 -25.89 15.99
CA ILE A 315 -3.65 -25.12 15.70
C ILE A 315 -3.84 -24.42 14.35
N THR A 316 -3.74 -23.09 14.35
CA THR A 316 -3.88 -22.27 13.15
C THR A 316 -2.66 -21.36 13.03
N ILE A 317 -2.00 -21.38 11.88
CA ILE A 317 -0.88 -20.50 11.54
C ILE A 317 -1.42 -19.45 10.57
N ALA A 318 -1.26 -18.17 10.90
CA ALA A 318 -1.64 -17.05 10.06
C ALA A 318 -0.39 -16.27 9.65
N THR A 319 -0.22 -16.06 8.34
CA THR A 319 0.75 -15.10 7.84
C THR A 319 0.20 -13.68 7.94
N ASN A 320 0.98 -12.77 8.53
CA ASN A 320 0.63 -11.39 8.85
C ASN A 320 -0.72 -11.31 9.56
N MET A 321 -1.74 -10.86 8.83
CA MET A 321 -3.11 -10.69 9.31
C MET A 321 -4.10 -11.55 8.53
N ALA A 322 -3.69 -12.72 8.01
CA ALA A 322 -4.62 -13.65 7.39
C ALA A 322 -5.77 -13.99 8.35
N GLY A 323 -7.01 -13.99 7.85
CA GLY A 323 -8.20 -14.11 8.69
C GLY A 323 -8.69 -12.81 9.35
N ARG A 324 -8.30 -11.65 8.83
CA ARG A 324 -8.85 -10.36 9.28
C ARG A 324 -10.36 -10.25 9.05
N GLY A 325 -11.03 -9.52 9.95
CA GLY A 325 -12.47 -9.31 9.92
C GLY A 325 -13.30 -10.52 10.38
N THR A 326 -12.68 -11.66 10.67
CA THR A 326 -13.38 -12.85 11.19
C THR A 326 -13.15 -13.03 12.69
N ASP A 327 -14.25 -13.21 13.41
CA ASP A 327 -14.22 -13.47 14.84
C ASP A 327 -13.88 -14.92 15.15
N ILE A 328 -12.94 -15.10 16.07
CA ILE A 328 -12.56 -16.42 16.61
C ILE A 328 -13.34 -16.60 17.90
N LEU A 329 -14.39 -17.43 17.84
CA LEU A 329 -15.20 -17.79 18.99
C LEU A 329 -14.64 -19.07 19.63
N LEU A 330 -14.52 -19.09 20.96
CA LEU A 330 -14.14 -20.31 21.67
C LEU A 330 -15.22 -21.38 21.46
N GLY A 331 -14.82 -22.61 21.18
CA GLY A 331 -15.74 -23.70 20.82
C GLY A 331 -16.19 -23.71 19.36
N GLY A 332 -15.85 -22.67 18.57
CA GLY A 332 -16.19 -22.55 17.14
C GLY A 332 -17.44 -21.70 16.88
N ASN A 333 -17.64 -21.33 15.61
CA ASN A 333 -18.80 -20.52 15.21
C ASN A 333 -19.97 -21.41 14.75
N PRO A 334 -21.09 -21.45 15.50
CA PRO A 334 -22.22 -22.35 15.19
C PRO A 334 -22.98 -21.94 13.92
N GLU A 335 -23.01 -20.64 13.62
CA GLU A 335 -23.67 -20.10 12.43
C GLU A 335 -22.95 -20.58 11.15
N PHE A 336 -21.62 -20.51 11.13
CA PHE A 336 -20.82 -21.02 10.01
C PHE A 336 -21.00 -22.54 9.82
N MET A 337 -21.04 -23.30 10.92
CA MET A 337 -21.25 -24.76 10.85
C MET A 337 -22.64 -25.10 10.30
N ALA A 338 -23.67 -24.37 10.73
CA ALA A 338 -25.04 -24.52 10.22
C ALA A 338 -25.12 -24.21 8.72
N LYS A 339 -24.55 -23.07 8.28
CA LYS A 339 -24.48 -22.70 6.84
C LYS A 339 -23.81 -23.80 6.01
N GLN A 340 -22.63 -24.25 6.44
CA GLN A 340 -21.87 -25.27 5.73
C GLN A 340 -22.64 -26.59 5.62
N GLU A 341 -23.29 -27.04 6.70
CA GLU A 341 -24.08 -28.27 6.68
C GLU A 341 -25.28 -28.16 5.74
N LEU A 342 -26.04 -27.07 5.84
CA LEU A 342 -27.27 -26.89 5.06
C LEU A 342 -26.98 -26.80 3.56
N VAL A 343 -25.88 -26.14 3.18
CA VAL A 343 -25.40 -26.11 1.79
C VAL A 343 -24.91 -27.48 1.34
N LYS A 344 -24.09 -28.16 2.15
CA LYS A 344 -23.55 -29.49 1.80
C LYS A 344 -24.62 -30.56 1.67
N LYS A 345 -25.71 -30.47 2.45
CA LYS A 345 -26.87 -31.37 2.38
C LYS A 345 -27.86 -31.01 1.26
N GLY A 346 -27.66 -29.89 0.56
CA GLY A 346 -28.57 -29.40 -0.47
C GLY A 346 -29.93 -28.92 0.07
N ILE A 347 -30.00 -28.62 1.38
CA ILE A 347 -31.21 -28.09 2.03
C ILE A 347 -31.33 -26.59 1.76
N ALA A 348 -30.19 -25.88 1.78
CA ALA A 348 -30.10 -24.50 1.35
C ALA A 348 -30.04 -24.44 -0.18
N GLN A 349 -30.96 -23.70 -0.81
CA GLN A 349 -31.01 -23.54 -2.25
C GLN A 349 -30.33 -22.22 -2.63
N GLN A 350 -29.47 -22.26 -3.65
CA GLN A 350 -28.80 -21.07 -4.13
C GLN A 350 -29.81 -20.18 -4.87
N LEU A 351 -29.93 -18.92 -4.46
CA LEU A 351 -30.71 -17.93 -5.19
C LEU A 351 -30.00 -17.65 -6.51
N ARG A 352 -30.70 -17.81 -7.64
CA ARG A 352 -30.14 -17.40 -8.94
C ARG A 352 -30.01 -15.88 -8.91
N VAL A 353 -28.80 -15.38 -9.16
CA VAL A 353 -28.54 -13.96 -9.44
C VAL A 353 -29.31 -13.59 -10.71
N ALA A 354 -30.58 -13.21 -10.57
CA ALA A 354 -31.33 -12.63 -11.66
C ALA A 354 -30.72 -11.26 -11.93
N GLN A 355 -30.26 -11.06 -13.17
CA GLN A 355 -29.67 -9.81 -13.66
C GLN A 355 -30.47 -8.59 -13.18
N GLY A 356 -29.94 -7.89 -12.17
CA GLY A 356 -30.32 -6.50 -11.86
C GLY A 356 -31.60 -6.26 -11.06
N LYS A 357 -32.24 -7.27 -10.45
CA LYS A 357 -33.32 -7.05 -9.48
C LYS A 357 -33.00 -7.74 -8.16
N ILE A 358 -32.51 -6.96 -7.21
CA ILE A 358 -32.48 -7.34 -5.79
C ILE A 358 -33.92 -7.16 -5.28
N GLU A 359 -34.76 -8.17 -5.47
CA GLU A 359 -35.90 -8.35 -4.57
C GLU A 359 -35.28 -8.91 -3.29
N GLY A 360 -35.05 -8.02 -2.32
CA GLY A 360 -34.47 -8.40 -1.03
C GLY A 360 -35.27 -9.54 -0.39
N PRO A 361 -34.68 -10.28 0.58
CA PRO A 361 -35.36 -11.38 1.22
C PRO A 361 -36.73 -10.92 1.74
N GLN A 362 -37.81 -11.51 1.22
CA GLN A 362 -39.10 -11.45 1.89
C GLN A 362 -38.93 -12.25 3.18
N GLU A 363 -38.76 -11.55 4.30
CA GLU A 363 -38.94 -12.13 5.63
C GLU A 363 -40.43 -12.47 5.80
N ASP A 364 -40.87 -13.57 5.20
CA ASP A 364 -42.20 -14.14 5.37
C ASP A 364 -42.32 -14.94 6.68
N GLY A 365 -41.21 -15.12 7.40
CA GLY A 365 -41.12 -15.92 8.63
C GLY A 365 -41.01 -17.42 8.39
N GLU A 366 -41.10 -17.87 7.13
CA GLU A 366 -40.97 -19.28 6.72
C GLU A 366 -39.60 -19.57 6.11
N THR A 367 -38.96 -18.55 5.52
CA THR A 367 -37.68 -18.69 4.82
C THR A 367 -36.62 -17.75 5.39
N SER A 368 -35.43 -18.30 5.67
CA SER A 368 -34.24 -17.55 6.06
C SER A 368 -33.27 -17.45 4.88
N VAL A 369 -32.66 -16.29 4.71
CA VAL A 369 -31.64 -16.05 3.67
C VAL A 369 -30.30 -15.78 4.32
N PHE A 370 -29.25 -16.40 3.79
CA PHE A 370 -27.88 -16.13 4.22
C PHE A 370 -26.91 -16.12 3.05
N TYR A 371 -25.82 -15.39 3.22
CA TYR A 371 -24.69 -15.39 2.30
C TYR A 371 -23.63 -16.41 2.74
N TYR A 372 -23.10 -17.18 1.79
CA TYR A 372 -22.03 -18.16 2.00
C TYR A 372 -21.23 -18.39 0.71
N ASN A 373 -19.90 -18.28 0.76
CA ASN A 373 -18.97 -18.51 -0.36
C ASN A 373 -19.42 -17.86 -1.69
N GLY A 374 -19.48 -16.54 -1.74
CA GLY A 374 -19.83 -15.83 -2.99
C GLY A 374 -21.33 -15.75 -3.30
N ASN A 375 -22.18 -16.48 -2.59
CA ASN A 375 -23.53 -16.78 -3.04
C ASN A 375 -24.59 -16.58 -1.95
N GLU A 376 -25.77 -16.15 -2.36
CA GLU A 376 -26.94 -16.09 -1.51
C GLU A 376 -27.71 -17.41 -1.56
N TYR A 377 -28.14 -17.87 -0.38
CA TYR A 377 -28.93 -19.07 -0.22
C TYR A 377 -30.21 -18.77 0.55
N ASN A 378 -31.31 -19.41 0.16
CA ASN A 378 -32.52 -19.48 0.95
C ASN A 378 -32.68 -20.88 1.56
N VAL A 379 -33.22 -20.92 2.78
CA VAL A 379 -33.44 -22.16 3.53
C VAL A 379 -34.72 -22.03 4.36
N PRO A 380 -35.51 -23.10 4.55
CA PRO A 380 -36.61 -23.07 5.50
C PRO A 380 -36.14 -22.68 6.91
N THR A 381 -36.82 -21.73 7.55
CA THR A 381 -36.42 -21.16 8.85
C THR A 381 -36.39 -22.22 9.95
N ASP A 382 -37.29 -23.21 9.92
CA ASP A 382 -37.28 -24.34 10.85
C ASP A 382 -35.97 -25.16 10.75
N LYS A 383 -35.50 -25.43 9.54
CA LYS A 383 -34.25 -26.16 9.28
C LYS A 383 -33.02 -25.35 9.67
N TRP A 384 -33.06 -24.04 9.43
CA TRP A 384 -32.03 -23.12 9.91
C TRP A 384 -31.92 -23.14 11.44
N THR A 385 -33.04 -22.94 12.13
CA THR A 385 -33.10 -22.92 13.60
C THR A 385 -32.71 -24.27 14.20
N GLU A 386 -33.14 -25.40 13.61
CA GLU A 386 -32.76 -26.75 14.04
C GLU A 386 -31.23 -26.93 13.97
N ALA A 387 -30.62 -26.62 12.82
CA ALA A 387 -29.17 -26.75 12.63
C ALA A 387 -28.37 -25.81 13.54
N LEU A 388 -28.81 -24.55 13.64
CA LEU A 388 -28.17 -23.54 14.48
C LEU A 388 -28.20 -23.93 15.95
N ASN A 389 -29.35 -24.35 16.48
CA ASN A 389 -29.48 -24.74 17.89
C ASN A 389 -28.62 -25.96 18.23
N ARG A 390 -28.58 -26.97 17.35
CA ARG A 390 -27.74 -28.15 17.54
C ARG A 390 -26.26 -27.77 17.59
N TYR A 391 -25.79 -26.95 16.64
CA TYR A 391 -24.40 -26.52 16.65
C TYR A 391 -24.11 -25.57 17.80
N LYS A 392 -25.06 -24.73 18.20
CA LYS A 392 -24.93 -23.87 19.37
C LYS A 392 -24.69 -24.69 20.64
N GLU A 393 -25.49 -25.73 20.89
CA GLU A 393 -25.29 -26.62 22.03
C GLU A 393 -23.91 -27.31 22.00
N GLN A 394 -23.47 -27.73 20.82
CA GLN A 394 -22.13 -28.29 20.62
C GLN A 394 -21.02 -27.27 20.92
N THR A 395 -21.12 -26.06 20.35
CA THR A 395 -20.11 -25.00 20.50
C THR A 395 -20.09 -24.45 21.93
N ASP A 396 -21.24 -24.37 22.60
CA ASP A 396 -21.34 -23.90 24.00
C ASP A 396 -20.64 -24.91 24.94
N LYS A 397 -20.83 -26.21 24.72
CA LYS A 397 -20.09 -27.23 25.47
C LYS A 397 -18.58 -27.17 25.20
N GLU A 398 -18.20 -27.04 23.93
CA GLU A 398 -16.78 -26.96 23.56
C GLU A 398 -16.13 -25.65 24.05
N HIS A 399 -16.89 -24.56 24.10
CA HIS A 399 -16.50 -23.30 24.72
C HIS A 399 -16.13 -23.49 26.19
N ASP A 400 -16.96 -24.17 26.97
CA ASP A 400 -16.67 -24.44 28.38
C ASP A 400 -15.40 -25.30 28.56
N GLU A 401 -15.19 -26.26 27.68
CA GLU A 401 -13.94 -27.04 27.67
C GLU A 401 -12.72 -26.16 27.35
N VAL A 402 -12.81 -25.29 26.33
CA VAL A 402 -11.72 -24.40 25.90
C VAL A 402 -11.41 -23.35 26.96
N THR A 403 -12.42 -22.76 27.59
CA THR A 403 -12.23 -21.78 28.67
C THR A 403 -11.58 -22.42 29.89
N SER A 404 -11.91 -23.68 30.23
CA SER A 404 -11.30 -24.42 31.35
C SER A 404 -9.80 -24.68 31.18
N VAL A 405 -9.31 -24.73 29.93
CA VAL A 405 -7.90 -24.93 29.59
C VAL A 405 -7.16 -23.61 29.30
N GLY A 406 -7.79 -22.46 29.55
CA GLY A 406 -7.16 -21.14 29.46
C GLY A 406 -7.53 -20.31 28.24
N GLY A 407 -8.49 -20.76 27.42
CA GLY A 407 -8.98 -20.03 26.24
C GLY A 407 -8.00 -20.05 25.06
N LEU A 408 -8.18 -19.13 24.10
CA LEU A 408 -7.29 -19.03 22.94
C LEU A 408 -5.90 -18.53 23.34
N HIS A 409 -4.86 -19.25 22.92
CA HIS A 409 -3.48 -18.80 23.04
C HIS A 409 -3.00 -18.16 21.73
N ILE A 410 -2.41 -16.98 21.82
CA ILE A 410 -1.79 -16.25 20.71
C ILE A 410 -0.28 -16.36 20.81
N LEU A 411 0.36 -16.92 19.79
CA LEU A 411 1.81 -17.02 19.68
C LEU A 411 2.29 -16.14 18.53
N GLY A 412 2.99 -15.05 18.83
CA GLY A 412 3.71 -14.29 17.81
C GLY A 412 5.11 -14.85 17.61
N THR A 413 5.49 -15.18 16.37
CA THR A 413 6.86 -15.68 16.10
C THR A 413 7.87 -14.58 15.86
N GLU A 414 7.41 -13.33 15.73
CA GLU A 414 8.17 -12.09 15.50
C GLU A 414 7.36 -10.88 15.94
N ARG A 415 8.02 -9.74 16.06
CA ARG A 415 7.39 -8.43 16.20
C ARG A 415 7.17 -7.82 14.83
N HIS A 416 6.00 -7.23 14.61
CA HIS A 416 5.78 -6.40 13.43
C HIS A 416 6.47 -5.05 13.58
N GLU A 417 6.61 -4.32 12.47
CA GLU A 417 7.15 -2.96 12.47
C GLU A 417 6.34 -2.00 13.35
N SER A 418 5.03 -2.25 13.47
CA SER A 418 4.12 -1.47 14.29
C SER A 418 3.60 -2.26 15.49
N ARG A 419 3.57 -1.62 16.65
CA ARG A 419 2.99 -2.18 17.89
C ARG A 419 1.50 -2.46 17.73
N ARG A 420 0.84 -1.67 16.88
CA ARG A 420 -0.59 -1.80 16.58
C ARG A 420 -0.94 -3.17 16.01
N ILE A 421 -0.18 -3.63 15.02
CA ILE A 421 -0.39 -4.93 14.37
C ILE A 421 -0.18 -6.08 15.36
N ASP A 422 0.84 -5.96 16.23
CA ASP A 422 1.04 -6.94 17.31
C ASP A 422 -0.15 -6.99 18.28
N ASN A 423 -0.72 -5.82 18.62
CA ASN A 423 -1.89 -5.72 19.50
C ASN A 423 -3.15 -6.25 18.83
N GLN A 424 -3.31 -6.10 17.52
CA GLN A 424 -4.41 -6.73 16.77
C GLN A 424 -4.30 -8.26 16.80
N LEU A 425 -3.08 -8.81 16.68
CA LEU A 425 -2.84 -10.24 16.83
C LEU A 425 -3.21 -10.72 18.26
N ARG A 426 -2.74 -10.02 19.31
CA ARG A 426 -3.15 -10.29 20.70
C ARG A 426 -4.67 -10.19 20.89
N GLY A 427 -5.28 -9.20 20.25
CA GLY A 427 -6.71 -8.89 20.24
C GLY A 427 -7.60 -10.02 19.74
N ARG A 428 -7.03 -11.03 19.07
CA ARG A 428 -7.76 -12.24 18.66
C ARG A 428 -8.19 -13.10 19.85
N ALA A 429 -7.51 -13.01 20.99
CA ALA A 429 -7.85 -13.72 22.22
C ALA A 429 -8.45 -12.79 23.28
N GLY A 430 -9.22 -13.39 24.21
CA GLY A 430 -9.84 -12.71 25.34
C GLY A 430 -11.03 -11.82 24.97
N ARG A 431 -11.78 -12.20 23.94
CA ARG A 431 -12.96 -11.47 23.48
C ARG A 431 -14.13 -11.66 24.43
N GLN A 432 -14.99 -10.65 24.57
CA GLN A 432 -16.19 -10.71 25.43
C GLN A 432 -15.93 -11.28 26.84
N GLY A 433 -14.78 -10.94 27.42
CA GLY A 433 -14.38 -11.38 28.77
C GLY A 433 -13.94 -12.83 28.87
N ASP A 434 -13.72 -13.52 27.76
CA ASP A 434 -13.18 -14.87 27.76
C ASP A 434 -11.74 -14.88 28.31
N PRO A 435 -11.31 -16.00 28.92
CA PRO A 435 -9.89 -16.21 29.19
C PRO A 435 -9.12 -16.32 27.87
N GLY A 436 -7.84 -16.01 27.93
CA GLY A 436 -6.93 -16.16 26.81
C GLY A 436 -5.54 -15.77 27.23
N SER A 437 -4.55 -16.07 26.40
CA SER A 437 -3.18 -15.64 26.66
C SER A 437 -2.45 -15.28 25.38
N SER A 438 -1.38 -14.51 25.50
CA SER A 438 -0.51 -14.18 24.37
C SER A 438 0.95 -14.18 24.78
N ARG A 439 1.84 -14.65 23.90
CA ARG A 439 3.29 -14.64 24.06
C ARG A 439 3.96 -14.39 22.71
N PHE A 440 5.09 -13.69 22.72
CA PHE A 440 5.92 -13.50 21.53
C PHE A 440 7.27 -14.19 21.71
N TYR A 441 7.69 -14.93 20.70
CA TYR A 441 8.99 -15.57 20.57
C TYR A 441 9.79 -14.77 19.57
N LEU A 442 10.98 -14.31 19.94
CA LEU A 442 11.80 -13.43 19.11
C LEU A 442 13.22 -13.99 19.02
N ALA A 443 13.92 -13.67 17.94
CA ALA A 443 15.34 -13.92 17.81
C ALA A 443 16.10 -12.63 17.52
N LEU A 444 17.37 -12.58 17.92
CA LEU A 444 18.25 -11.45 17.57
C LEU A 444 18.48 -11.33 16.06
N GLU A 445 18.25 -12.43 15.32
CA GLU A 445 18.33 -12.50 13.86
C GLU A 445 17.07 -11.99 13.14
N ASP A 446 15.97 -11.73 13.87
CA ASP A 446 14.71 -11.26 13.29
C ASP A 446 14.88 -9.88 12.61
N ASP A 447 14.08 -9.62 11.57
CA ASP A 447 14.23 -8.44 10.72
C ASP A 447 14.18 -7.11 11.49
N LEU A 448 13.21 -6.96 12.41
CA LEU A 448 13.11 -5.77 13.26
C LEU A 448 14.40 -5.54 14.07
N MET A 449 14.98 -6.63 14.59
CA MET A 449 16.15 -6.59 15.46
C MET A 449 17.43 -6.30 14.67
N ARG A 450 17.55 -6.94 13.50
CA ARG A 450 18.68 -6.78 12.57
C ARG A 450 18.74 -5.38 11.97
N ILE A 451 17.61 -4.82 11.58
CA ILE A 451 17.54 -3.56 10.82
C ILE A 451 17.61 -2.35 11.77
N PHE A 452 16.83 -2.35 12.86
CA PHE A 452 16.62 -1.15 13.68
C PHE A 452 17.33 -1.17 15.04
N ALA A 453 17.99 -2.27 15.36
CA ALA A 453 18.43 -2.58 16.73
C ALA A 453 19.90 -3.06 16.79
N LYS A 454 20.65 -2.89 15.69
CA LYS A 454 22.01 -3.43 15.49
C LYS A 454 23.00 -3.10 16.60
N GLU A 455 23.08 -1.85 17.05
CA GLU A 455 24.05 -1.43 18.08
C GLU A 455 23.80 -2.05 19.44
N TRP A 456 22.55 -2.13 19.89
CA TRP A 456 22.26 -2.68 21.20
C TRP A 456 22.24 -4.22 21.19
N VAL A 457 21.84 -4.85 20.09
CA VAL A 457 21.93 -6.31 19.90
C VAL A 457 23.39 -6.76 19.98
N SER A 458 24.30 -6.02 19.32
CA SER A 458 25.74 -6.27 19.42
C SER A 458 26.24 -6.13 20.87
N ASN A 459 25.84 -5.07 21.57
CA ASN A 459 26.21 -4.86 22.98
C ASN A 459 25.60 -5.90 23.93
N LEU A 460 24.40 -6.41 23.64
CA LEU A 460 23.73 -7.46 24.40
C LEU A 460 24.51 -8.77 24.27
N LEU A 461 24.84 -9.17 23.04
CA LEU A 461 25.64 -10.36 22.75
C LEU A 461 27.02 -10.32 23.40
N GLN A 462 27.68 -9.16 23.38
CA GLN A 462 29.00 -8.96 23.99
C GLN A 462 28.98 -8.98 25.53
N ARG A 463 27.90 -8.53 26.19
CA ARG A 463 27.84 -8.41 27.66
C ARG A 463 27.20 -9.59 28.37
N LEU A 464 26.19 -10.23 27.78
CA LEU A 464 25.38 -11.23 28.47
C LEU A 464 25.83 -12.67 28.23
N GLY A 465 26.71 -12.93 27.27
CA GLY A 465 27.21 -14.28 27.01
C GLY A 465 26.06 -15.28 26.84
N MET A 466 25.20 -15.07 25.83
CA MET A 466 24.07 -15.98 25.58
C MET A 466 24.56 -17.38 25.22
N GLU A 467 24.38 -18.31 26.14
CA GLU A 467 24.55 -19.75 25.92
C GLU A 467 23.51 -20.25 24.93
N GLU A 468 23.91 -21.19 24.06
CA GLU A 468 23.03 -21.80 23.07
C GLU A 468 21.84 -22.49 23.77
N GLY A 469 20.62 -22.17 23.34
CA GLY A 469 19.38 -22.75 23.87
C GLY A 469 18.80 -22.11 25.14
N VAL A 470 19.43 -21.07 25.74
CA VAL A 470 18.88 -20.40 26.93
C VAL A 470 18.08 -19.15 26.51
N PRO A 471 16.74 -19.13 26.69
CA PRO A 471 15.94 -17.95 26.40
C PRO A 471 16.18 -16.84 27.43
N ILE A 472 16.06 -15.59 26.97
CA ILE A 472 15.97 -14.44 27.86
C ILE A 472 14.51 -13.99 27.94
N GLU A 473 13.92 -14.15 29.12
CA GLU A 473 12.63 -13.54 29.47
C GLU A 473 12.89 -12.29 30.31
N SER A 474 12.72 -11.10 29.70
CA SER A 474 12.96 -9.85 30.42
C SER A 474 12.04 -8.71 29.97
N LYS A 475 11.31 -8.14 30.93
CA LYS A 475 10.51 -6.92 30.73
C LYS A 475 11.35 -5.74 30.22
N MET A 476 12.65 -5.70 30.51
CA MET A 476 13.56 -4.66 30.01
C MET A 476 13.75 -4.78 28.51
N ILE A 477 13.85 -6.00 27.98
CA ILE A 477 14.03 -6.24 26.55
C ILE A 477 12.74 -5.91 25.79
N THR A 478 11.58 -6.35 26.29
CA THR A 478 10.27 -5.95 25.74
C THR A 478 10.16 -4.44 25.60
N ARG A 479 10.52 -3.66 26.63
CA ARG A 479 10.50 -2.18 26.55
C ARG A 479 11.44 -1.61 25.49
N ARG A 480 12.62 -2.21 25.28
CA ARG A 480 13.57 -1.75 24.25
C ARG A 480 13.06 -2.04 22.84
N ILE A 481 12.43 -3.19 22.65
CA ILE A 481 11.77 -3.56 21.38
C ILE A 481 10.64 -2.57 21.09
N GLU A 482 9.83 -2.22 22.08
CA GLU A 482 8.77 -1.20 21.91
C GLU A 482 9.34 0.16 21.48
N THR A 483 10.51 0.56 22.00
CA THR A 483 11.20 1.78 21.53
C THR A 483 11.66 1.68 20.09
N ALA A 484 12.16 0.51 19.66
CA ALA A 484 12.54 0.29 18.27
C ALA A 484 11.32 0.37 17.33
N GLN A 485 10.19 -0.27 17.69
CA GLN A 485 8.95 -0.16 16.92
C GLN A 485 8.47 1.29 16.79
N LYS A 486 8.51 2.07 17.87
CA LYS A 486 8.16 3.52 17.83
C LYS A 486 9.05 4.32 16.89
N ALA A 487 10.35 4.00 16.82
CA ALA A 487 11.25 4.67 15.89
C ALA A 487 10.90 4.35 14.42
N VAL A 488 10.57 3.09 14.14
CA VAL A 488 10.11 2.64 12.81
C VAL A 488 8.79 3.30 12.43
N GLU A 489 7.82 3.34 13.35
CA GLU A 489 6.54 4.04 13.15
C GLU A 489 6.74 5.53 12.86
N GLY A 490 7.65 6.19 13.58
CA GLY A 490 8.00 7.60 13.34
C GLY A 490 8.60 7.83 11.95
N GLN A 491 9.46 6.93 11.47
CA GLN A 491 10.00 7.00 10.11
C GLN A 491 8.91 6.83 9.05
N HIS A 492 8.03 5.85 9.23
CA HIS A 492 6.88 5.63 8.33
C HIS A 492 5.92 6.82 8.31
N PHE A 493 5.69 7.45 9.47
CA PHE A 493 4.89 8.66 9.58
C PHE A 493 5.49 9.81 8.75
N GLU A 494 6.79 10.07 8.85
CA GLU A 494 7.43 11.12 8.04
C GLU A 494 7.39 10.80 6.55
N SER A 495 7.57 9.54 6.14
CA SER A 495 7.39 9.13 4.74
C SER A 495 5.97 9.39 4.23
N ARG A 496 4.93 9.04 5.00
CA ARG A 496 3.52 9.32 4.65
C ARG A 496 3.23 10.81 4.59
N LYS A 497 3.78 11.58 5.53
CA LYS A 497 3.63 13.03 5.57
C LYS A 497 4.23 13.69 4.34
N HIS A 498 5.44 13.30 3.93
CA HIS A 498 6.04 13.81 2.70
C HIS A 498 5.19 13.45 1.48
N LEU A 499 4.73 12.19 1.37
CA LEU A 499 3.85 11.77 0.28
C LEU A 499 2.56 12.60 0.22
N LEU A 500 1.96 12.93 1.37
CA LEU A 500 0.82 13.82 1.46
C LEU A 500 1.15 15.27 1.05
N GLU A 501 2.29 15.81 1.47
CA GLU A 501 2.73 17.17 1.11
C GLU A 501 2.87 17.33 -0.41
N TYR A 502 3.47 16.35 -1.09
CA TYR A 502 3.55 16.33 -2.55
C TYR A 502 2.16 16.21 -3.20
N ASP A 503 1.31 15.31 -2.71
CA ASP A 503 -0.04 15.15 -3.27
C ASP A 503 -0.93 16.35 -2.96
N ASP A 504 -0.72 17.12 -1.89
CA ASP A 504 -1.50 18.33 -1.59
C ASP A 504 -1.27 19.43 -2.66
N VAL A 505 -0.07 19.52 -3.22
CA VAL A 505 0.23 20.40 -4.36
C VAL A 505 -0.51 19.90 -5.60
N MET A 506 -0.40 18.60 -5.89
CA MET A 506 -1.07 17.98 -7.04
C MET A 506 -2.60 18.02 -6.89
N ASN A 507 -3.13 17.95 -5.67
CA ASN A 507 -4.55 17.94 -5.39
C ASN A 507 -5.19 19.29 -5.71
N LYS A 508 -4.51 20.42 -5.49
CA LYS A 508 -5.00 21.74 -5.92
C LYS A 508 -5.15 21.82 -7.45
N GLN A 509 -4.17 21.32 -8.19
CA GLN A 509 -4.25 21.25 -9.65
C GLN A 509 -5.40 20.33 -10.08
N ARG A 510 -5.52 19.18 -9.40
CA ARG A 510 -6.58 18.19 -9.65
C ARG A 510 -7.97 18.77 -9.40
N GLU A 511 -8.18 19.48 -8.30
CA GLU A 511 -9.45 20.15 -8.00
C GLU A 511 -9.83 21.17 -9.09
N ALA A 512 -8.87 21.95 -9.57
CA ALA A 512 -9.10 22.90 -10.66
C ALA A 512 -9.47 22.18 -11.97
N VAL A 513 -8.68 21.18 -12.37
CA VAL A 513 -8.88 20.43 -13.62
C VAL A 513 -10.17 19.61 -13.57
N TYR A 514 -10.40 18.85 -12.50
CA TYR A 514 -11.59 18.01 -12.33
C TYR A 514 -12.84 18.87 -12.16
N GLY A 515 -12.73 20.00 -11.45
CA GLY A 515 -13.82 20.97 -11.33
C GLY A 515 -14.21 21.59 -12.67
N LEU A 516 -13.24 21.99 -13.49
CA LEU A 516 -13.50 22.47 -14.85
C LEU A 516 -14.12 21.37 -15.71
N ARG A 517 -13.51 20.17 -15.74
CA ARG A 517 -14.01 19.02 -16.50
C ARG A 517 -15.46 18.73 -16.17
N ARG A 518 -15.80 18.68 -14.87
CA ARG A 518 -17.17 18.42 -14.43
C ARG A 518 -18.15 19.49 -14.91
N ARG A 519 -17.80 20.79 -14.82
CA ARG A 519 -18.64 21.88 -15.35
C ARG A 519 -18.89 21.74 -16.86
N LEU A 520 -17.87 21.34 -17.62
CA LEU A 520 -18.00 21.11 -19.06
C LEU A 520 -18.91 19.91 -19.36
N LEU A 521 -18.76 18.81 -18.62
CA LEU A 521 -19.60 17.61 -18.75
C LEU A 521 -21.06 17.84 -18.30
N GLU A 522 -21.28 18.75 -17.36
CA GLU A 522 -22.61 19.20 -16.90
C GLU A 522 -23.28 20.16 -17.90
N GLY A 523 -22.60 20.54 -18.99
CA GLY A 523 -23.17 21.35 -20.07
C GLY A 523 -23.15 22.85 -19.80
N THR A 524 -22.23 23.34 -18.96
CA THR A 524 -22.02 24.79 -18.78
C THR A 524 -21.69 25.44 -20.13
N ASP A 525 -22.28 26.60 -20.42
CA ASP A 525 -21.95 27.35 -21.64
C ASP A 525 -20.45 27.70 -21.64
N GLN A 526 -19.80 27.36 -22.75
CA GLN A 526 -18.35 27.46 -22.91
C GLN A 526 -17.96 28.70 -23.70
N LYS A 527 -18.94 29.41 -24.28
CA LYS A 527 -18.66 30.52 -25.18
C LYS A 527 -17.85 31.62 -24.48
N ASP A 528 -18.28 32.06 -23.31
CA ASP A 528 -17.60 33.11 -22.56
C ASP A 528 -16.24 32.63 -22.05
N LEU A 529 -16.13 31.40 -21.56
CA LEU A 529 -14.85 30.79 -21.16
C LEU A 529 -13.84 30.75 -22.32
N ILE A 530 -14.29 30.37 -23.52
CA ILE A 530 -13.42 30.29 -24.69
C ILE A 530 -13.03 31.69 -25.17
N LEU A 531 -14.00 32.59 -25.34
CA LEU A 531 -13.77 33.91 -25.94
C LEU A 531 -13.09 34.88 -24.97
N GLU A 532 -13.59 34.98 -23.74
CA GLU A 532 -13.10 35.97 -22.76
C GLU A 532 -11.82 35.50 -22.07
N ASP A 533 -11.71 34.22 -21.69
CA ASP A 533 -10.53 33.75 -20.98
C ASP A 533 -9.45 33.24 -21.95
N TYR A 534 -9.74 32.21 -22.75
CA TYR A 534 -8.70 31.54 -23.53
C TYR A 534 -8.23 32.35 -24.75
N VAL A 535 -9.15 32.83 -25.58
CA VAL A 535 -8.79 33.58 -26.79
C VAL A 535 -8.11 34.90 -26.40
N SER A 536 -8.64 35.63 -25.43
CA SER A 536 -8.05 36.90 -25.01
C SER A 536 -6.68 36.73 -24.35
N ALA A 537 -6.46 35.69 -23.53
CA ALA A 537 -5.16 35.42 -22.94
C ALA A 537 -4.12 35.04 -24.00
N ILE A 538 -4.45 34.12 -24.90
CA ILE A 538 -3.54 33.70 -25.99
C ILE A 538 -3.21 34.88 -26.90
N LEU A 539 -4.21 35.69 -27.28
CA LEU A 539 -3.96 36.89 -28.06
C LEU A 539 -3.11 37.92 -27.30
N GLY A 540 -3.31 38.05 -25.99
CA GLY A 540 -2.50 38.90 -25.13
C GLY A 540 -1.03 38.50 -25.15
N GLU A 541 -0.73 37.21 -25.00
CA GLU A 541 0.64 36.66 -25.06
C GLU A 541 1.27 36.90 -26.44
N LEU A 542 0.53 36.62 -27.52
CA LEU A 542 1.01 36.90 -28.89
C LEU A 542 1.26 38.40 -29.10
N LEU A 543 0.38 39.27 -28.59
CA LEU A 543 0.59 40.70 -28.69
C LEU A 543 1.81 41.15 -27.88
N GLU A 544 2.04 40.60 -26.70
CA GLU A 544 3.22 40.96 -25.90
C GLU A 544 4.54 40.49 -26.55
N GLU A 545 4.54 39.32 -27.20
CA GLU A 545 5.69 38.78 -27.92
C GLU A 545 6.00 39.55 -29.21
N TYR A 546 4.99 39.78 -30.06
CA TYR A 546 5.19 40.33 -31.41
C TYR A 546 4.95 41.84 -31.51
N CYS A 547 4.17 42.41 -30.60
CA CYS A 547 3.79 43.83 -30.56
C CYS A 547 3.91 44.42 -29.13
N PRO A 548 5.07 44.30 -28.46
CA PRO A 548 5.21 44.70 -27.06
C PRO A 548 4.86 46.17 -26.84
N ALA A 549 4.08 46.44 -25.79
CA ALA A 549 3.56 47.78 -25.50
C ALA A 549 4.66 48.85 -25.26
N LYS A 550 5.88 48.42 -24.91
CA LYS A 550 7.04 49.30 -24.69
C LYS A 550 7.84 49.59 -25.97
N ALA A 551 7.63 48.81 -27.03
CA ALA A 551 8.27 49.04 -28.32
C ALA A 551 7.48 50.05 -29.15
N HIS A 552 8.17 50.79 -30.02
CA HIS A 552 7.51 51.69 -30.95
C HIS A 552 6.73 50.88 -31.98
N ALA A 553 5.57 51.37 -32.42
CA ALA A 553 4.70 50.64 -33.37
C ALA A 553 5.39 50.31 -34.71
N ALA A 554 6.43 51.05 -35.07
CA ALA A 554 7.25 50.80 -36.26
C ALA A 554 8.13 49.54 -36.14
N ASP A 555 8.44 49.13 -34.91
CA ASP A 555 9.29 47.98 -34.59
C ASP A 555 8.48 46.70 -34.34
N TRP A 556 7.15 46.77 -34.46
CA TRP A 556 6.27 45.62 -34.28
C TRP A 556 6.41 44.61 -35.41
N ASN A 557 6.52 43.33 -35.04
CA ASN A 557 6.59 42.23 -35.99
C ASN A 557 5.18 41.79 -36.42
N ILE A 558 4.50 42.63 -37.20
CA ILE A 558 3.14 42.37 -37.70
C ILE A 558 3.06 41.09 -38.50
N LYS A 559 4.11 40.76 -39.28
CA LYS A 559 4.17 39.52 -40.05
C LYS A 559 4.21 38.30 -39.13
N GLY A 560 5.07 38.33 -38.10
CA GLY A 560 5.14 37.28 -37.09
C GLY A 560 3.83 37.12 -36.32
N LEU A 561 3.20 38.22 -35.92
CA LEU A 561 1.88 38.19 -35.28
C LEU A 561 0.83 37.55 -36.21
N LYS A 562 0.81 37.94 -37.49
CA LYS A 562 -0.09 37.34 -38.51
C LYS A 562 0.10 35.85 -38.60
N ASP A 563 1.33 35.39 -38.78
CA ASP A 563 1.63 33.97 -38.94
C ASP A 563 1.26 33.19 -37.67
N ALA A 564 1.55 33.72 -36.48
CA ALA A 564 1.20 33.10 -35.20
C ALA A 564 -0.32 33.03 -34.96
N VAL A 565 -1.06 34.11 -35.24
CA VAL A 565 -2.53 34.12 -35.14
C VAL A 565 -3.16 33.15 -36.15
N PHE A 566 -2.64 33.09 -37.37
CA PHE A 566 -3.10 32.15 -38.38
C PHE A 566 -2.82 30.70 -37.97
N THR A 567 -1.63 30.40 -37.44
CA THR A 567 -1.30 29.06 -36.93
C THR A 567 -2.19 28.64 -35.76
N ARG A 568 -2.53 29.58 -34.85
CA ARG A 568 -3.28 29.25 -33.64
C ARG A 568 -4.80 29.21 -33.83
N PHE A 569 -5.33 30.12 -34.65
CA PHE A 569 -6.78 30.32 -34.81
C PHE A 569 -7.28 30.08 -36.25
N GLY A 570 -6.40 29.92 -37.23
CA GLY A 570 -6.76 29.79 -38.65
C GLY A 570 -7.27 31.09 -39.30
N VAL A 571 -7.09 32.23 -38.63
CA VAL A 571 -7.62 33.53 -39.06
C VAL A 571 -6.49 34.40 -39.62
N ASP A 572 -6.69 34.92 -40.84
CA ASP A 572 -5.86 36.00 -41.39
C ASP A 572 -6.52 37.35 -41.06
N PHE A 573 -6.18 37.92 -39.90
CA PHE A 573 -6.83 39.14 -39.43
C PHE A 573 -6.62 40.34 -40.36
N LEU A 574 -5.52 40.37 -41.12
CA LEU A 574 -5.27 41.42 -42.10
C LEU A 574 -6.21 41.28 -43.32
N ALA A 575 -6.51 40.05 -43.74
CA ALA A 575 -7.49 39.78 -44.79
C ALA A 575 -8.93 40.09 -44.33
N GLU A 576 -9.22 39.90 -43.04
CA GLU A 576 -10.50 40.27 -42.39
C GLU A 576 -10.65 41.80 -42.16
N GLY A 577 -9.68 42.61 -42.62
CA GLY A 577 -9.78 44.07 -42.64
C GLY A 577 -9.31 44.77 -41.37
N VAL A 578 -8.70 44.05 -40.42
CA VAL A 578 -8.02 44.67 -39.27
C VAL A 578 -6.75 45.34 -39.77
N LYS A 579 -6.64 46.66 -39.58
CA LYS A 579 -5.51 47.43 -40.08
C LYS A 579 -4.41 47.52 -39.03
N ALA A 580 -3.21 47.04 -39.37
CA ALA A 580 -2.07 46.99 -38.46
C ALA A 580 -1.65 48.38 -37.92
N ASP A 581 -1.86 49.44 -38.70
CA ASP A 581 -1.61 50.84 -38.35
C ASP A 581 -2.61 51.42 -37.34
N THR A 582 -3.72 50.73 -37.09
CA THR A 582 -4.75 51.11 -36.10
C THR A 582 -4.63 50.37 -34.77
N LEU A 583 -3.75 49.37 -34.68
CA LEU A 583 -3.42 48.69 -33.43
C LEU A 583 -2.70 49.70 -32.51
N SER A 584 -3.24 49.97 -31.33
CA SER A 584 -2.63 50.88 -30.36
C SER A 584 -2.32 50.14 -29.07
N ALA A 585 -1.18 50.43 -28.44
CA ALA A 585 -0.77 49.88 -27.15
C ALA A 585 -1.61 50.37 -25.95
N THR A 586 -2.78 50.98 -26.19
CA THR A 586 -3.60 51.52 -25.11
C THR A 586 -4.43 50.42 -24.47
N THR A 587 -4.13 50.13 -23.20
CA THR A 587 -4.91 49.25 -22.35
C THR A 587 -6.38 49.68 -22.38
N PRO A 588 -7.36 48.77 -22.58
CA PRO A 588 -8.76 49.15 -22.47
C PRO A 588 -9.01 49.69 -21.05
N LYS A 589 -9.46 50.94 -20.94
CA LYS A 589 -9.96 51.46 -19.67
C LYS A 589 -11.16 50.60 -19.28
N LYS A 590 -11.05 49.87 -18.15
CA LYS A 590 -12.19 49.23 -17.48
C LYS A 590 -13.32 50.25 -17.38
N ASN A 591 -14.47 49.94 -17.99
CA ASN A 591 -15.77 50.50 -17.61
C ASN A 591 -16.51 49.44 -16.80
#